data_AF-A0A5N4DC64-F1
#
_entry.id   AF-A0A5N4DC64-F1
#
_cell.length_a   1.000
_cell.length_b   1.000
_cell.length_c   1.000
_cell.angle_alpha   90.00
_cell.angle_beta   90.00
_cell.angle_gamma   90.00
#
_symmetry.space_group_name_H-M   'P 1'
#
loop_
_entity.id
_entity.type
_entity.pdbx_description
1 polymer ?
#
loop_
_entity_poly.entity_id
_entity_poly.type
_entity_poly.pdbx_seq_one_letter_code
_entity_poly.pdbx_strand_id
1 'polypeptide(L)'
;MKGCLNMRTQKCYAVRSNINEFLDIARRTYTEIVDDIAGMISQLAEKYSLPLRTSFSSARGFFIQMTTDCTALPNDQLPSEFIKVHSRVGHYLTYQTCTFRIVCKLLSEIYEHIHCLYKLSDTVSMLDMLLSFAHACTLSDYVRPEFTDTLAIKQGWHPILEKISVEKPVANNTYITEGSNFLIITGPNMSGKSTYLKQIALCQIMAQIGKKIQICEEKTNTGSNKHKDTSNNNIEAPLFIILGLKAAEVSSLPPSIVLDAKEITTQITRQILQNQRSTPEMERQRAVYHLATRLVQAARNSQLDPDSLRTYLSNLKKKYEADFPRSEQVSGETEE
;
A
#
# COMPACT_ATOMS: atom_id res chain seq x y z
N MET A 1 32.87 13.33 -20.77
CA MET A 1 34.22 13.63 -20.23
C MET A 1 34.18 13.71 -18.71
N LYS A 2 34.44 12.58 -18.02
CA LYS A 2 34.62 12.53 -16.56
C LYS A 2 36.12 12.68 -16.27
N GLY A 3 36.57 13.90 -16.01
CA GLY A 3 37.95 14.20 -15.64
C GLY A 3 38.01 14.93 -14.30
N CYS A 4 39.03 14.65 -13.49
CA CYS A 4 39.23 15.32 -12.18
C CYS A 4 39.25 16.85 -12.29
N LEU A 5 39.69 17.40 -13.42
CA LEU A 5 39.61 18.83 -13.74
C LEU A 5 38.17 19.34 -13.77
N ASN A 6 37.26 18.69 -14.49
CA ASN A 6 35.86 19.13 -14.60
C ASN A 6 35.15 19.18 -13.25
N MET A 7 35.39 18.20 -12.37
CA MET A 7 34.88 18.23 -10.99
C MET A 7 35.46 19.41 -10.19
N ARG A 8 36.73 19.75 -10.42
CA ARG A 8 37.38 20.88 -9.75
C ARG A 8 36.83 22.21 -10.27
N THR A 9 36.64 22.34 -11.58
CA THR A 9 35.98 23.47 -12.23
C THR A 9 34.56 23.66 -11.70
N GLN A 10 33.74 22.61 -11.63
CA GLN A 10 32.39 22.68 -11.05
C GLN A 10 32.41 23.19 -9.60
N LYS A 11 33.36 22.73 -8.78
CA LYS A 11 33.53 23.21 -7.39
C LYS A 11 34.01 24.67 -7.34
N CYS A 12 34.89 25.09 -8.24
CA CYS A 12 35.34 26.49 -8.34
C CYS A 12 34.17 27.44 -8.63
N TYR A 13 33.22 27.03 -9.47
CA TYR A 13 32.10 27.85 -9.92
C TYR A 13 30.77 27.55 -9.20
N ALA A 14 30.80 26.84 -8.07
CA ALA A 14 29.59 26.53 -7.30
C ALA A 14 28.90 27.77 -6.71
N VAL A 15 29.67 28.82 -6.40
CA VAL A 15 29.17 30.12 -5.90
C VAL A 15 29.07 31.09 -7.07
N ARG A 16 27.99 31.87 -7.17
CA ARG A 16 27.84 32.87 -8.25
C ARG A 16 28.97 33.92 -8.20
N SER A 17 29.36 34.48 -9.35
CA SER A 17 30.28 35.62 -9.42
C SER A 17 29.69 36.86 -8.74
N ASN A 18 30.55 37.79 -8.32
CA ASN A 18 30.24 39.04 -7.61
C ASN A 18 29.70 38.86 -6.17
N ILE A 19 29.81 37.65 -5.59
CA ILE A 19 29.49 37.41 -4.18
C ILE A 19 30.71 37.70 -3.28
N ASN A 20 31.91 37.46 -3.79
CA ASN A 20 33.14 37.66 -3.03
C ASN A 20 34.29 38.01 -3.97
N GLU A 21 34.80 39.24 -3.85
CA GLU A 21 35.87 39.77 -4.70
C GLU A 21 37.15 38.92 -4.63
N PHE A 22 37.53 38.43 -3.45
CA PHE A 22 38.69 37.55 -3.29
C PHE A 22 38.51 36.21 -3.99
N LEU A 23 37.30 35.65 -3.98
CA LEU A 23 36.99 34.41 -4.70
C LEU A 23 37.06 34.63 -6.22
N ASP A 24 36.57 35.76 -6.70
CA ASP A 24 36.60 36.08 -8.14
C ASP A 24 38.02 36.39 -8.63
N ILE A 25 38.84 37.07 -7.83
CA ILE A 25 40.28 37.23 -8.09
C ILE A 25 40.96 35.86 -8.12
N ALA A 26 40.70 35.00 -7.14
CA ALA A 26 41.31 33.66 -7.10
C ALA A 26 40.87 32.77 -8.28
N ARG A 27 39.63 32.91 -8.77
CA ARG A 27 39.15 32.24 -9.99
C ARG A 27 39.86 32.75 -11.22
N ARG A 28 40.00 34.07 -11.36
CA ARG A 28 40.69 34.70 -12.48
C ARG A 28 42.15 34.24 -12.55
N THR A 29 42.86 34.28 -11.43
CA THR A 29 44.25 33.78 -11.35
C THR A 29 44.34 32.29 -11.68
N TYR A 30 43.37 31.46 -11.24
CA TYR A 30 43.36 30.05 -11.60
C TYR A 30 43.17 29.83 -13.11
N THR A 31 42.23 30.53 -13.74
CA THR A 31 41.99 30.45 -15.18
C THR A 31 43.21 30.92 -15.98
N GLU A 32 43.80 32.06 -15.60
CA GLU A 32 45.02 32.59 -16.21
C GLU A 32 46.17 31.56 -16.15
N ILE A 33 46.38 30.89 -15.01
CA ILE A 33 47.41 29.86 -14.90
C ILE A 33 47.10 28.62 -15.75
N VAL A 34 45.83 28.20 -15.83
CA VAL A 34 45.45 27.06 -16.68
C VAL A 34 45.68 27.39 -18.16
N ASP A 35 45.35 28.61 -18.56
CA ASP A 35 45.58 29.12 -19.92
C ASP A 35 47.08 29.24 -20.23
N ASP A 36 47.89 29.73 -19.28
CA ASP A 36 49.35 29.79 -19.41
C ASP A 36 49.98 28.39 -19.57
N ILE A 37 49.53 27.42 -18.77
CA ILE A 37 49.99 26.02 -18.87
C ILE A 37 49.61 25.42 -20.24
N ALA A 38 48.38 25.66 -20.69
CA ALA A 38 47.95 25.20 -22.01
C ALA A 38 48.74 25.86 -23.14
N GLY A 39 49.00 27.17 -23.04
CA GLY A 39 49.81 27.92 -23.99
C GLY A 39 51.25 27.42 -24.08
N MET A 40 51.91 27.21 -22.94
CA MET A 40 53.26 26.64 -22.89
C MET A 40 53.33 25.25 -23.53
N ILE A 41 52.33 24.40 -23.28
CA ILE A 41 52.31 23.03 -23.85
C ILE A 41 52.06 23.06 -25.35
N SER A 42 51.23 23.98 -25.85
CA SER A 42 51.04 24.20 -27.29
C SER A 42 52.32 24.68 -27.97
N GLN A 43 53.05 25.63 -27.37
CA GLN A 43 54.34 26.09 -27.90
C GLN A 43 55.38 24.97 -27.95
N LEU A 44 55.43 24.10 -26.92
CA LEU A 44 56.30 22.93 -26.92
C LEU A 44 55.87 21.88 -27.95
N ALA A 45 54.56 21.70 -28.17
CA ALA A 45 54.03 20.80 -29.19
C ALA A 45 54.43 21.25 -30.61
N GLU A 46 54.36 22.57 -30.89
CA GLU A 46 54.81 23.15 -32.16
C GLU A 46 56.32 23.04 -32.34
N LYS A 47 57.11 23.44 -31.33
CA LYS A 47 58.59 23.41 -31.38
C LYS A 47 59.15 22.02 -31.70
N TYR A 48 58.53 20.98 -31.14
CA TYR A 48 58.99 19.59 -31.30
C TYR A 48 58.14 18.76 -32.28
N SER A 49 57.08 19.34 -32.85
CA SER A 49 56.11 18.63 -33.70
C SER A 49 55.56 17.34 -33.06
N LEU A 50 55.32 17.37 -31.74
CA LEU A 50 54.85 16.21 -30.96
C LEU A 50 53.37 16.36 -30.56
N PRO A 51 52.58 15.27 -30.55
CA PRO A 51 51.18 15.29 -30.13
C PRO A 51 51.07 15.33 -28.59
N LEU A 52 51.38 16.48 -28.00
CA LEU A 52 51.29 16.71 -26.55
C LEU A 52 49.86 17.10 -26.14
N ARG A 53 49.37 16.53 -25.04
CA ARG A 53 48.10 16.89 -24.40
C ARG A 53 48.30 17.26 -22.94
N THR A 54 47.53 18.24 -22.48
CA THR A 54 47.48 18.61 -21.05
C THR A 54 46.54 17.67 -20.31
N SER A 55 47.02 16.99 -19.28
CA SER A 55 46.21 16.16 -18.39
C SER A 55 46.43 16.58 -16.94
N PHE A 56 45.46 16.27 -16.07
CA PHE A 56 45.54 16.62 -14.65
C PHE A 56 45.10 15.45 -13.78
N SER A 57 45.87 15.21 -12.72
CA SER A 57 45.55 14.22 -11.70
C SER A 57 45.72 14.85 -10.32
N SER A 58 44.84 14.51 -9.38
CA SER A 58 44.89 15.03 -8.01
C SER A 58 46.21 14.70 -7.29
N ALA A 59 46.86 13.59 -7.63
CA ALA A 59 48.12 13.18 -7.03
C ALA A 59 49.36 13.80 -7.70
N ARG A 60 49.29 14.10 -9.01
CA ARG A 60 50.44 14.54 -9.82
C ARG A 60 50.36 16.01 -10.24
N GLY A 61 49.23 16.68 -10.04
CA GLY A 61 48.98 18.01 -10.60
C GLY A 61 48.78 17.95 -12.12
N PHE A 62 49.12 19.05 -12.79
CA PHE A 62 49.16 19.11 -14.26
C PHE A 62 50.36 18.32 -14.78
N PHE A 63 50.14 17.48 -15.79
CA PHE A 63 51.17 16.70 -16.45
C PHE A 63 50.92 16.67 -17.96
N ILE A 64 52.01 16.53 -18.72
CA ILE A 64 51.95 16.39 -20.17
C ILE A 64 51.77 14.90 -20.49
N GLN A 65 50.78 14.60 -21.32
CA GLN A 65 50.51 13.26 -21.83
C GLN A 65 50.72 13.25 -23.33
N MET A 66 51.49 12.29 -23.83
CA MET A 66 51.72 12.08 -25.25
C MET A 66 51.17 10.72 -25.65
N THR A 67 50.47 10.65 -26.78
CA THR A 67 50.11 9.37 -27.42
C THR A 67 51.19 9.03 -28.43
N THR A 68 52.00 8.02 -28.11
CA THR A 68 53.03 7.49 -29.01
C THR A 68 52.46 6.34 -29.84
N ASP A 69 52.35 6.54 -31.15
CA ASP A 69 52.50 5.45 -32.10
C ASP A 69 54.00 5.24 -32.29
N CYS A 70 54.50 4.02 -32.13
CA CYS A 70 55.93 3.68 -31.94
C CYS A 70 56.89 4.05 -33.09
N THR A 71 56.48 4.88 -34.05
CA THR A 71 57.23 5.23 -35.27
C THR A 71 57.48 6.73 -35.45
N ALA A 72 57.00 7.59 -34.53
CA ALA A 72 56.99 9.06 -34.71
C ALA A 72 57.98 9.85 -33.84
N LEU A 73 59.02 9.21 -33.26
CA LEU A 73 60.08 9.94 -32.55
C LEU A 73 61.29 10.11 -33.48
N PRO A 74 61.65 11.35 -33.86
CA PRO A 74 62.94 11.57 -34.50
C PRO A 74 64.01 11.30 -33.43
N ASN A 75 64.80 10.24 -33.63
CA ASN A 75 66.03 9.92 -32.89
C ASN A 75 65.92 9.25 -31.50
N ASP A 76 64.80 8.60 -31.13
CA ASP A 76 64.66 7.78 -29.90
C ASP A 76 65.02 8.47 -28.55
N GLN A 77 65.23 9.79 -28.55
CA GLN A 77 65.61 10.55 -27.37
C GLN A 77 64.62 11.69 -27.11
N LEU A 78 64.01 11.67 -25.92
CA LEU A 78 63.21 12.80 -25.43
C LEU A 78 64.12 14.02 -25.20
N PRO A 79 63.69 15.23 -25.57
CA PRO A 79 64.47 16.45 -25.32
C PRO A 79 64.82 16.60 -23.84
N SER A 80 66.01 17.11 -23.54
CA SER A 80 66.52 17.31 -22.17
C SER A 80 65.62 18.21 -21.31
N GLU A 81 64.81 19.06 -21.93
CA GLU A 81 63.79 19.91 -21.31
C GLU A 81 62.67 19.09 -20.61
N PHE A 82 62.44 17.84 -21.03
CA PHE A 82 61.47 16.93 -20.39
C PHE A 82 62.08 16.08 -19.27
N ILE A 83 63.40 16.15 -19.06
CA ILE A 83 64.10 15.37 -18.04
C ILE A 83 64.01 16.12 -16.71
N LYS A 84 62.91 15.84 -15.99
CA LYS A 84 62.73 16.06 -14.55
C LYS A 84 62.61 17.53 -14.10
N VAL A 85 61.49 18.16 -14.46
CA VAL A 85 61.06 19.44 -13.89
C VAL A 85 60.21 19.19 -12.63
N HIS A 86 60.77 19.42 -11.45
CA HIS A 86 59.99 19.48 -10.20
C HIS A 86 59.53 20.92 -9.96
N SER A 87 58.33 21.28 -10.42
CA SER A 87 57.70 22.55 -10.04
C SER A 87 56.75 22.32 -8.86
N ARG A 88 57.17 22.75 -7.66
CA ARG A 88 56.28 22.82 -6.49
C ARG A 88 55.44 24.08 -6.60
N VAL A 89 54.23 23.97 -7.12
CA VAL A 89 53.28 25.09 -7.08
C VAL A 89 52.45 25.00 -5.80
N GLY A 90 52.80 25.85 -4.83
CA GLY A 90 52.33 25.79 -3.43
C GLY A 90 51.04 26.54 -3.09
N HIS A 91 50.24 27.03 -4.05
CA HIS A 91 49.16 27.99 -3.71
C HIS A 91 47.77 27.74 -4.34
N TYR A 92 47.35 26.48 -4.55
CA TYR A 92 46.04 26.19 -5.18
C TYR A 92 44.90 25.80 -4.22
N LEU A 93 45.07 25.98 -2.92
CA LEU A 93 44.02 25.67 -1.94
C LEU A 93 43.14 26.89 -1.58
N THR A 94 43.57 28.10 -1.94
CA THR A 94 42.94 29.35 -1.48
C THR A 94 41.49 29.50 -1.93
N TYR A 95 41.17 29.27 -3.22
CA TYR A 95 39.79 29.38 -3.70
C TYR A 95 38.87 28.34 -3.06
N GLN A 96 39.39 27.14 -2.79
CA GLN A 96 38.60 26.04 -2.24
C GLN A 96 38.23 26.33 -0.79
N THR A 97 39.17 26.91 -0.03
CA THR A 97 38.94 27.42 1.33
C THR A 97 37.98 28.62 1.33
N CYS A 98 38.10 29.54 0.36
CA CYS A 98 37.19 30.69 0.23
C CYS A 98 35.76 30.26 -0.08
N THR A 99 35.56 29.37 -1.06
CA THR A 99 34.24 28.80 -1.40
C THR A 99 33.63 28.10 -0.20
N PHE A 100 34.42 27.27 0.51
CA PHE A 100 33.94 26.56 1.70
C PHE A 100 33.48 27.54 2.79
N ARG A 101 34.25 28.60 3.08
CA ARG A 101 33.86 29.62 4.07
C ARG A 101 32.55 30.32 3.71
N ILE A 102 32.35 30.67 2.44
CA ILE A 102 31.12 31.32 1.97
C ILE A 102 29.93 30.36 2.14
N VAL A 103 30.08 29.10 1.76
CA VAL A 103 29.04 28.08 1.92
C VAL A 103 28.72 27.83 3.39
N CYS A 104 29.72 27.76 4.28
CA CYS A 104 29.47 27.60 5.72
C CYS A 104 28.71 28.78 6.33
N LYS A 105 29.01 30.02 5.90
CA LYS A 105 28.24 31.21 6.32
C LYS A 105 26.79 31.12 5.85
N LEU A 106 26.58 30.82 4.56
CA LEU A 106 25.25 30.64 3.98
C LEU A 106 24.46 29.54 4.72
N LEU A 107 25.09 28.40 5.01
CA LEU A 107 24.45 27.33 5.76
C LEU A 107 24.06 27.78 7.18
N SER A 108 24.90 28.57 7.84
CA SER A 108 24.60 29.10 9.17
C SER A 108 23.37 30.02 9.14
N GLU A 109 23.27 30.91 8.16
CA GLU A 109 22.10 31.76 7.94
C GLU A 109 20.84 30.94 7.61
N ILE A 110 20.96 29.87 6.80
CA ILE A 110 19.84 28.97 6.50
C ILE A 110 19.38 28.22 7.76
N TYR A 111 20.31 27.79 8.62
CA TYR A 111 19.99 27.07 9.85
C TYR A 111 19.16 27.91 10.82
N GLU A 112 19.34 29.23 10.86
CA GLU A 112 18.49 30.13 11.66
C GLU A 112 17.03 30.10 11.20
N HIS A 113 16.78 29.78 9.93
CA HIS A 113 15.44 29.71 9.34
C HIS A 113 14.94 28.29 9.09
N ILE A 114 15.60 27.27 9.63
CA ILE A 114 15.29 25.86 9.32
C ILE A 114 13.87 25.46 9.72
N HIS A 115 13.32 26.07 10.77
CA HIS A 115 11.94 25.84 11.20
C HIS A 115 10.91 26.21 10.12
N CYS A 116 11.17 27.28 9.35
CA CYS A 116 10.29 27.69 8.25
C CYS A 116 10.33 26.68 7.10
N LEU A 117 11.51 26.11 6.81
CA LEU A 117 11.68 25.09 5.78
C LEU A 117 10.97 23.79 6.14
N TYR A 118 11.04 23.35 7.40
CA TYR A 118 10.29 22.19 7.87
C TYR A 118 8.77 22.42 7.79
N LYS A 119 8.29 23.58 8.24
CA LYS A 119 6.87 23.93 8.14
C LYS A 119 6.40 23.96 6.68
N LEU A 120 7.20 24.51 5.77
CA LEU A 120 6.91 24.48 4.34
C LEU A 120 6.84 23.05 3.82
N SER A 121 7.83 22.22 4.16
CA SER A 121 7.84 20.80 3.78
C SER A 121 6.57 20.09 4.24
N ASP A 122 6.17 20.25 5.49
CA ASP A 122 4.96 19.62 6.03
C ASP A 122 3.69 20.09 5.29
N THR A 123 3.58 21.38 5.00
CA THR A 123 2.43 21.92 4.26
C THR A 123 2.37 21.41 2.82
N VAL A 124 3.52 21.32 2.15
CA VAL A 124 3.62 20.82 0.76
C VAL A 124 3.33 19.32 0.74
N SER A 125 3.85 18.54 1.68
CA SER A 125 3.58 17.11 1.81
C SER A 125 2.11 16.83 2.08
N MET A 126 1.46 17.61 2.95
CA MET A 126 0.03 17.47 3.22
C MET A 126 -0.81 17.82 1.98
N LEU A 127 -0.45 18.88 1.26
CA LEU A 127 -1.12 19.26 0.02
C LEU A 127 -0.98 18.17 -1.05
N ASP A 128 0.22 17.63 -1.23
CA ASP A 128 0.50 16.58 -2.21
C ASP A 128 -0.27 15.28 -1.89
N MET A 129 -0.35 14.91 -0.61
CA MET A 129 -1.16 13.78 -0.15
C MET A 129 -2.65 13.99 -0.47
N LEU A 130 -3.21 15.15 -0.14
CA LEU A 130 -4.62 15.45 -0.40
C LEU A 130 -4.93 15.52 -1.89
N LEU A 131 -4.03 16.09 -2.70
CA LEU A 131 -4.15 16.14 -4.15
C LEU A 131 -4.11 14.73 -4.75
N SER A 132 -3.19 13.88 -4.28
CA SER A 132 -3.09 12.48 -4.68
C SER A 132 -4.36 11.69 -4.36
N PHE A 133 -4.99 11.95 -3.20
CA PHE A 133 -6.28 11.37 -2.86
C PHE A 133 -7.38 11.87 -3.78
N ALA A 134 -7.47 13.18 -4.03
CA ALA A 134 -8.46 13.76 -4.93
C ALA A 134 -8.33 13.17 -6.35
N HIS A 135 -7.12 13.08 -6.88
CA HIS A 135 -6.84 12.50 -8.19
C HIS A 135 -7.24 11.02 -8.27
N ALA A 136 -6.91 10.22 -7.25
CA ALA A 136 -7.33 8.82 -7.18
C ALA A 136 -8.86 8.66 -7.15
N CYS A 137 -9.58 9.59 -6.51
CA CYS A 137 -11.04 9.62 -6.47
C CYS A 137 -11.69 10.08 -7.77
N THR A 138 -10.96 10.78 -8.65
CA THR A 138 -11.48 11.20 -9.96
C THR A 138 -11.36 10.09 -10.99
N LEU A 139 -10.31 9.26 -10.89
CA LEU A 139 -10.05 8.15 -11.82
C LEU A 139 -10.84 6.88 -11.49
N SER A 140 -11.52 6.81 -10.37
CA SER A 140 -12.20 5.60 -9.89
C SER A 140 -13.40 6.03 -9.06
N ASP A 141 -14.46 5.21 -9.06
CA ASP A 141 -15.76 5.55 -8.44
C ASP A 141 -15.73 5.45 -6.90
N TYR A 142 -14.78 6.15 -6.27
CA TYR A 142 -14.64 6.23 -4.81
C TYR A 142 -15.70 7.18 -4.23
N VAL A 143 -16.43 6.70 -3.22
CA VAL A 143 -17.46 7.43 -2.49
C VAL A 143 -16.94 7.87 -1.12
N ARG A 144 -17.37 9.03 -0.65
CA ARG A 144 -16.97 9.50 0.68
C ARG A 144 -17.64 8.61 1.75
N PRO A 145 -16.89 7.98 2.65
CA PRO A 145 -17.49 7.19 3.73
C PRO A 145 -18.16 8.08 4.77
N GLU A 146 -19.21 7.55 5.38
CA GLU A 146 -19.88 8.12 6.54
C GLU A 146 -19.46 7.34 7.79
N PHE A 147 -19.04 8.07 8.83
CA PHE A 147 -18.65 7.46 10.10
C PHE A 147 -19.89 7.34 10.99
N THR A 148 -20.28 6.09 11.27
CA THR A 148 -21.37 5.74 12.19
C THR A 148 -20.92 4.59 13.10
N ASP A 149 -21.76 4.20 14.06
CA ASP A 149 -21.48 3.07 14.96
C ASP A 149 -21.63 1.70 14.28
N THR A 150 -21.96 1.68 12.98
CA THR A 150 -22.19 0.45 12.20
C THR A 150 -21.25 0.39 11.00
N LEU A 151 -20.77 -0.81 10.67
CA LEU A 151 -20.00 -1.02 9.45
C LEU A 151 -20.95 -1.54 8.38
N ALA A 152 -21.23 -0.69 7.40
CA ALA A 152 -22.06 -1.02 6.24
C ALA A 152 -21.27 -0.74 4.95
N ILE A 153 -20.97 -1.79 4.19
CA ILE A 153 -20.32 -1.71 2.88
C ILE A 153 -21.30 -2.29 1.86
N LYS A 154 -21.82 -1.44 0.97
CA LYS A 154 -22.68 -1.86 -0.13
C LYS A 154 -21.86 -2.02 -1.41
N GLN A 155 -21.95 -3.18 -2.04
CA GLN A 155 -21.26 -3.54 -3.27
C GLN A 155 -19.78 -3.09 -3.28
N GLY A 156 -19.06 -3.41 -2.21
CA GLY A 156 -17.65 -3.05 -2.11
C GLY A 156 -16.78 -3.95 -3.00
N TRP A 157 -15.70 -3.39 -3.55
CA TRP A 157 -14.63 -4.13 -4.23
C TRP A 157 -13.36 -4.16 -3.40
N HIS A 158 -12.49 -5.13 -3.68
CA HIS A 158 -11.16 -5.18 -3.10
C HIS A 158 -10.22 -4.17 -3.81
N PRO A 159 -9.76 -3.08 -3.16
CA PRO A 159 -9.13 -1.93 -3.82
C PRO A 159 -7.89 -2.28 -4.65
N ILE A 160 -7.09 -3.23 -4.18
CA ILE A 160 -5.86 -3.67 -4.87
C ILE A 160 -6.19 -4.63 -6.02
N LEU A 161 -7.21 -5.48 -5.85
CA LEU A 161 -7.52 -6.53 -6.82
C LEU A 161 -8.16 -5.92 -8.06
N GLU A 162 -8.93 -4.84 -7.90
CA GLU A 162 -9.49 -4.06 -9.01
C GLU A 162 -8.40 -3.53 -9.96
N LYS A 163 -7.23 -3.14 -9.44
CA LYS A 163 -6.14 -2.57 -10.25
C LYS A 163 -5.23 -3.61 -10.89
N ILE A 164 -5.14 -4.81 -10.31
CA ILE A 164 -4.21 -5.86 -10.74
C ILE A 164 -4.91 -6.93 -11.58
N SER A 165 -6.18 -7.21 -11.31
CA SER A 165 -6.93 -8.27 -11.97
C SER A 165 -7.31 -7.88 -13.41
N VAL A 166 -7.20 -8.84 -14.33
CA VAL A 166 -7.65 -8.71 -15.72
C VAL A 166 -9.18 -8.65 -15.80
N GLU A 167 -9.85 -9.41 -14.95
CA GLU A 167 -11.30 -9.39 -14.82
C GLU A 167 -11.73 -8.57 -13.59
N LYS A 168 -12.86 -7.86 -13.73
CA LYS A 168 -13.39 -7.04 -12.62
C LYS A 168 -13.81 -7.95 -11.46
N PRO A 169 -13.36 -7.66 -10.22
CA PRO A 169 -13.75 -8.44 -9.05
C PRO A 169 -15.24 -8.31 -8.75
N VAL A 170 -15.84 -9.37 -8.22
CA VAL A 170 -17.25 -9.38 -7.82
C VAL A 170 -17.45 -8.56 -6.55
N ALA A 171 -18.46 -7.69 -6.56
CA ALA A 171 -18.82 -6.83 -5.43
C ALA A 171 -19.49 -7.62 -4.30
N ASN A 172 -19.13 -7.30 -3.05
CA ASN A 172 -19.72 -7.95 -1.88
C ASN A 172 -20.31 -6.92 -0.92
N ASN A 173 -21.44 -7.28 -0.32
CA ASN A 173 -22.06 -6.51 0.76
C ASN A 173 -21.50 -6.97 2.11
N THR A 174 -21.34 -6.04 3.05
CA THR A 174 -20.96 -6.33 4.44
C THR A 174 -21.80 -5.47 5.35
N TYR A 175 -22.38 -6.07 6.38
CA TYR A 175 -23.16 -5.36 7.38
C TYR A 175 -22.85 -5.91 8.77
N ILE A 176 -22.36 -5.04 9.65
CA ILE A 176 -21.98 -5.35 11.02
C ILE A 176 -22.59 -4.27 11.91
N THR A 177 -23.32 -4.72 12.92
CA THR A 177 -23.99 -3.88 13.92
C THR A 177 -23.72 -4.44 15.32
N GLU A 178 -24.08 -3.71 16.38
CA GLU A 178 -23.98 -4.24 17.75
C GLU A 178 -24.70 -5.58 17.94
N GLY A 179 -25.84 -5.77 17.26
CA GLY A 179 -26.60 -7.03 17.32
C GLY A 179 -26.05 -8.16 16.46
N SER A 180 -25.11 -7.84 15.55
CA SER A 180 -24.51 -8.78 14.59
C SER A 180 -23.03 -8.45 14.38
N ASN A 181 -22.26 -8.50 15.47
CA ASN A 181 -20.85 -8.12 15.51
C ASN A 181 -19.87 -9.26 15.16
N PHE A 182 -20.39 -10.46 14.92
CA PHE A 182 -19.61 -11.66 14.60
C PHE A 182 -20.13 -12.32 13.33
N LEU A 183 -19.25 -12.50 12.35
CA LEU A 183 -19.59 -13.08 11.04
C LEU A 183 -18.81 -14.38 10.82
N ILE A 184 -19.52 -15.49 10.64
CA ILE A 184 -18.93 -16.78 10.29
C ILE A 184 -19.03 -16.95 8.78
N ILE A 185 -17.89 -17.03 8.09
CA ILE A 185 -17.82 -17.18 6.64
C ILE A 185 -17.34 -18.58 6.31
N THR A 186 -18.24 -19.40 5.77
CA THR A 186 -17.93 -20.76 5.30
C THR A 186 -17.97 -20.81 3.78
N GLY A 187 -17.20 -21.73 3.19
CA GLY A 187 -17.17 -21.90 1.74
C GLY A 187 -15.96 -22.68 1.24
N PRO A 188 -15.96 -23.08 -0.04
CA PRO A 188 -14.90 -23.89 -0.65
C PRO A 188 -13.57 -23.15 -0.77
N ASN A 189 -12.46 -23.87 -0.92
CA ASN A 189 -11.16 -23.25 -1.14
C ASN A 189 -11.16 -22.42 -2.44
N MET A 190 -10.37 -21.34 -2.46
CA MET A 190 -10.34 -20.37 -3.56
C MET A 190 -11.65 -19.59 -3.82
N SER A 191 -12.69 -19.75 -2.98
CA SER A 191 -13.95 -19.00 -3.12
C SER A 191 -13.88 -17.51 -2.73
N GLY A 192 -12.67 -16.97 -2.50
CA GLY A 192 -12.47 -15.57 -2.16
C GLY A 192 -12.72 -15.19 -0.69
N LYS A 193 -12.90 -16.13 0.24
CA LYS A 193 -13.14 -15.81 1.68
C LYS A 193 -12.07 -14.90 2.29
N SER A 194 -10.79 -15.24 2.08
CA SER A 194 -9.67 -14.43 2.59
C SER A 194 -9.60 -13.06 1.89
N THR A 195 -9.96 -13.01 0.61
CA THR A 195 -10.05 -11.76 -0.15
C THR A 195 -11.15 -10.86 0.41
N TYR A 196 -12.31 -11.42 0.73
CA TYR A 196 -13.42 -10.68 1.34
C TYR A 196 -13.05 -10.09 2.71
N LEU A 197 -12.40 -10.86 3.58
CA LEU A 197 -11.95 -10.35 4.88
C LEU A 197 -10.92 -9.22 4.75
N LYS A 198 -9.94 -9.40 3.85
CA LYS A 198 -8.93 -8.37 3.56
C LYS A 198 -9.56 -7.12 2.95
N GLN A 199 -10.56 -7.29 2.10
CA GLN A 199 -11.32 -6.18 1.53
C GLN A 199 -11.95 -5.32 2.63
N ILE A 200 -12.68 -5.93 3.58
CA ILE A 200 -13.32 -5.20 4.68
C ILE A 200 -12.27 -4.42 5.48
N ALA A 201 -11.16 -5.07 5.85
CA ALA A 201 -10.08 -4.42 6.59
C ALA A 201 -9.45 -3.25 5.82
N LEU A 202 -9.18 -3.42 4.52
CA LEU A 202 -8.62 -2.38 3.68
C LEU A 202 -9.58 -1.21 3.50
N CYS A 203 -10.87 -1.48 3.28
CA CYS A 203 -11.89 -0.43 3.22
C CYS A 203 -11.90 0.38 4.52
N GLN A 204 -11.88 -0.28 5.69
CA GLN A 204 -11.85 0.40 6.98
C GLN A 204 -10.60 1.26 7.19
N ILE A 205 -9.41 0.75 6.83
CA ILE A 205 -8.16 1.51 6.94
C ILE A 205 -8.19 2.72 6.00
N MET A 206 -8.68 2.56 4.77
CA MET A 206 -8.83 3.66 3.81
C MET A 206 -9.82 4.72 4.33
N ALA A 207 -10.89 4.29 5.01
CA ALA A 207 -11.83 5.19 5.71
C ALA A 207 -11.08 6.12 6.67
N GLN A 208 -10.33 5.51 7.60
CA GLN A 208 -9.72 6.20 8.73
C GLN A 208 -8.57 7.12 8.31
N ILE A 209 -7.88 6.81 7.21
CA ILE A 209 -6.86 7.68 6.61
C ILE A 209 -7.49 8.95 6.01
N GLY A 210 -8.82 9.01 5.87
CA GLY A 210 -9.53 10.14 5.26
C GLY A 210 -9.63 10.05 3.74
N LYS A 211 -9.31 8.87 3.16
CA LYS A 211 -9.48 8.61 1.74
C LYS A 211 -10.93 8.23 1.46
N LYS A 212 -11.50 8.72 0.36
CA LYS A 212 -12.82 8.22 -0.10
C LYS A 212 -12.70 6.71 -0.36
N ILE A 213 -13.68 5.94 0.11
CA ILE A 213 -13.71 4.48 -0.02
C ILE A 213 -14.61 4.11 -1.18
N GLN A 214 -14.29 3.04 -1.88
CA GLN A 214 -15.11 2.62 -3.00
C GLN A 214 -16.38 1.99 -2.47
N ILE A 215 -17.49 2.65 -2.74
CA ILE A 215 -18.84 2.14 -2.51
C ILE A 215 -19.56 2.44 -3.80
N CYS A 216 -20.06 1.43 -4.52
CA CYS A 216 -20.96 1.72 -5.62
C CYS A 216 -22.29 2.23 -5.03
N GLU A 217 -22.53 3.54 -5.11
CA GLU A 217 -23.90 4.06 -5.00
C GLU A 217 -24.63 3.73 -6.31
N GLU A 218 -25.27 2.57 -6.34
CA GLU A 218 -26.27 2.29 -7.35
C GLU A 218 -27.46 3.23 -7.11
N LYS A 219 -27.63 4.22 -8.00
CA LYS A 219 -28.86 5.01 -8.10
C LYS A 219 -30.03 4.03 -8.19
N THR A 220 -30.95 4.15 -7.25
CA THR A 220 -32.14 3.32 -7.09
C THR A 220 -32.87 3.11 -8.42
N ASN A 221 -32.80 1.89 -8.96
CA ASN A 221 -33.91 1.33 -9.70
C ASN A 221 -34.58 0.31 -8.78
N THR A 222 -35.83 0.59 -8.46
CA THR A 222 -36.79 -0.28 -7.80
C THR A 222 -36.85 -1.63 -8.51
N GLY A 223 -36.00 -2.55 -8.08
CA GLY A 223 -36.03 -3.97 -8.43
C GLY A 223 -36.24 -4.75 -7.16
N SER A 224 -37.48 -5.18 -6.94
CA SER A 224 -37.91 -6.11 -5.91
C SER A 224 -36.85 -7.19 -5.63
N ASN A 225 -36.17 -7.09 -4.48
CA ASN A 225 -35.33 -8.15 -3.95
C ASN A 225 -36.25 -9.31 -3.59
N LYS A 226 -36.44 -10.24 -4.54
CA LYS A 226 -37.01 -11.55 -4.26
C LYS A 226 -36.03 -12.27 -3.34
N HIS A 227 -36.33 -12.30 -2.05
CA HIS A 227 -35.89 -13.39 -1.20
C HIS A 227 -36.34 -14.68 -1.88
N LYS A 228 -35.40 -15.40 -2.49
CA LYS A 228 -35.60 -16.80 -2.83
C LYS A 228 -35.53 -17.58 -1.52
N ASP A 229 -36.66 -17.62 -0.82
CA ASP A 229 -36.94 -18.70 0.11
C ASP A 229 -36.97 -19.97 -0.72
N THR A 230 -35.84 -20.66 -0.72
CA THR A 230 -35.71 -21.96 -1.38
C THR A 230 -36.27 -22.98 -0.41
N SER A 231 -37.60 -23.03 -0.31
CA SER A 231 -38.31 -24.15 0.30
C SER A 231 -38.23 -25.36 -0.64
N ASN A 232 -37.04 -25.97 -0.72
CA ASN A 232 -36.90 -27.30 -1.30
C ASN A 232 -36.51 -28.25 -0.16
N ASN A 233 -37.48 -29.05 0.28
CA ASN A 233 -37.32 -30.17 1.19
C ASN A 233 -36.59 -31.35 0.52
N ASN A 234 -35.43 -31.08 -0.07
CA ASN A 234 -34.46 -32.11 -0.43
C ASN A 234 -33.33 -32.02 0.57
N ILE A 235 -32.97 -33.16 1.15
CA ILE A 235 -31.88 -33.30 2.12
C ILE A 235 -30.57 -33.04 1.37
N GLU A 236 -30.21 -31.78 1.19
CA GLU A 236 -28.97 -31.37 0.54
C GLU A 236 -27.82 -31.46 1.53
N ALA A 237 -26.83 -32.31 1.22
CA ALA A 237 -25.57 -32.32 1.95
C ALA A 237 -24.96 -30.91 1.95
N PRO A 238 -24.24 -30.49 3.02
CA PRO A 238 -23.58 -29.19 3.07
C PRO A 238 -22.81 -28.86 1.78
N LEU A 239 -23.03 -27.68 1.21
CA LEU A 239 -22.51 -27.28 -0.11
C LEU A 239 -21.00 -27.51 -0.30
N PHE A 240 -20.21 -27.41 0.77
CA PHE A 240 -18.76 -27.69 0.77
C PHE A 240 -18.43 -29.15 0.41
N ILE A 241 -19.23 -30.10 0.91
CA ILE A 241 -19.06 -31.53 0.67
C ILE A 241 -19.34 -31.85 -0.80
N ILE A 242 -20.43 -31.28 -1.34
CA ILE A 242 -20.83 -31.45 -2.74
C ILE A 242 -19.74 -30.91 -3.68
N LEU A 243 -19.20 -29.73 -3.38
CA LEU A 243 -18.14 -29.15 -4.22
C LEU A 243 -16.82 -29.93 -4.12
N GLY A 244 -16.48 -30.43 -2.94
CA GLY A 244 -15.28 -31.25 -2.73
C GLY A 244 -15.31 -32.55 -3.54
N LEU A 245 -16.45 -33.25 -3.55
CA LEU A 245 -16.64 -34.46 -4.37
C LEU A 245 -16.58 -34.15 -5.86
N LYS A 246 -17.23 -33.06 -6.32
CA LYS A 246 -17.13 -32.63 -7.72
C LYS A 246 -15.71 -32.24 -8.13
N ALA A 247 -14.95 -31.62 -7.24
CA ALA A 247 -13.54 -31.32 -7.50
C ALA A 247 -12.70 -32.60 -7.62
N ALA A 248 -12.99 -33.61 -6.79
CA ALA A 248 -12.34 -34.92 -6.88
C ALA A 248 -12.70 -35.65 -8.19
N GLU A 249 -13.94 -35.54 -8.68
CA GLU A 249 -14.38 -36.11 -9.97
C GLU A 249 -13.65 -35.50 -11.19
N VAL A 250 -13.34 -34.21 -11.13
CA VAL A 250 -12.65 -33.49 -12.20
C VAL A 250 -11.12 -33.65 -12.11
N SER A 251 -10.63 -34.18 -10.99
CA SER A 251 -9.22 -34.47 -10.78
C SER A 251 -8.81 -35.83 -11.34
N SER A 252 -7.50 -36.11 -11.39
CA SER A 252 -6.91 -37.36 -11.87
C SER A 252 -7.13 -38.57 -10.95
N LEU A 253 -8.11 -38.52 -10.03
CA LEU A 253 -8.36 -39.58 -9.07
C LEU A 253 -9.10 -40.77 -9.72
N PRO A 254 -8.78 -42.02 -9.34
CA PRO A 254 -9.50 -43.21 -9.80
C PRO A 254 -11.00 -43.15 -9.46
N PRO A 255 -11.90 -43.58 -10.38
CA PRO A 255 -13.34 -43.52 -10.16
C PRO A 255 -13.82 -44.41 -9.01
N SER A 256 -13.10 -45.49 -8.69
CA SER A 256 -13.38 -46.34 -7.52
C SER A 256 -13.27 -45.55 -6.20
N ILE A 257 -12.21 -44.77 -6.04
CA ILE A 257 -11.97 -43.94 -4.84
C ILE A 257 -13.04 -42.86 -4.69
N VAL A 258 -13.49 -42.28 -5.82
CA VAL A 258 -14.56 -41.27 -5.81
C VAL A 258 -15.91 -41.87 -5.42
N LEU A 259 -16.21 -43.10 -5.85
CA LEU A 259 -17.42 -43.82 -5.44
C LEU A 259 -17.41 -44.17 -3.95
N ASP A 260 -16.30 -44.68 -3.44
CA ASP A 260 -16.14 -44.97 -2.01
C ASP A 260 -16.28 -43.68 -1.17
N ALA A 261 -15.67 -42.59 -1.62
CA ALA A 261 -15.79 -41.29 -0.96
C ALA A 261 -17.24 -40.76 -0.95
N LYS A 262 -18.02 -40.99 -2.01
CA LYS A 262 -19.45 -40.65 -2.04
C LYS A 262 -20.23 -41.46 -1.01
N GLU A 263 -19.97 -42.76 -0.92
CA GLU A 263 -20.66 -43.63 0.04
C GLU A 263 -20.38 -43.20 1.49
N ILE A 264 -19.10 -43.00 1.85
CA ILE A 264 -18.67 -42.50 3.15
C ILE A 264 -19.33 -41.13 3.45
N THR A 265 -19.38 -40.26 2.46
CA THR A 265 -20.02 -38.94 2.59
C THR A 265 -21.50 -39.04 2.92
N THR A 266 -22.24 -39.96 2.29
CA THR A 266 -23.66 -40.15 2.60
C THR A 266 -23.88 -40.65 4.03
N GLN A 267 -22.98 -41.50 4.54
CA GLN A 267 -23.01 -41.98 5.92
C GLN A 267 -22.74 -40.85 6.92
N ILE A 268 -21.69 -40.06 6.69
CA ILE A 268 -21.34 -38.90 7.54
C ILE A 268 -22.46 -37.84 7.51
N THR A 269 -23.05 -37.57 6.34
CA THR A 269 -24.15 -36.61 6.23
C THR A 269 -25.36 -37.05 7.06
N ARG A 270 -25.70 -38.35 7.05
CA ARG A 270 -26.76 -38.90 7.90
C ARG A 270 -26.43 -38.76 9.39
N GLN A 271 -25.18 -38.99 9.80
CA GLN A 271 -24.75 -38.81 11.20
C GLN A 271 -24.81 -37.34 11.65
N ILE A 272 -24.39 -36.40 10.80
CA ILE A 272 -24.49 -34.97 11.08
C ILE A 272 -25.95 -34.55 11.25
N LEU A 273 -26.85 -35.03 10.39
CA LEU A 273 -28.29 -34.74 10.49
C LEU A 273 -28.93 -35.35 11.75
N GLN A 274 -28.47 -36.52 12.20
CA GLN A 274 -28.90 -37.10 13.47
C GLN A 274 -28.41 -36.28 14.67
N ASN A 275 -27.17 -35.80 14.64
CA ASN A 275 -26.58 -34.96 15.69
C ASN A 275 -27.09 -33.50 15.68
N GLN A 276 -27.61 -33.01 14.55
CA GLN A 276 -28.25 -31.70 14.43
C GLN A 276 -29.69 -31.67 14.96
N ARG A 277 -30.26 -32.80 15.39
CA ARG A 277 -31.50 -32.77 16.18
C ARG A 277 -31.21 -32.06 17.48
N SER A 278 -31.64 -30.81 17.54
CA SER A 278 -31.51 -29.93 18.67
C SER A 278 -32.02 -30.64 19.93
N THR A 279 -31.17 -30.71 20.95
CA THR A 279 -31.65 -31.11 22.27
C THR A 279 -32.72 -30.10 22.70
N PRO A 280 -33.79 -30.54 23.40
CA PRO A 280 -34.87 -29.63 23.82
C PRO A 280 -34.34 -28.46 24.67
N GLU A 281 -33.20 -28.66 25.34
CA GLU A 281 -32.48 -27.63 26.07
C GLU A 281 -31.86 -26.54 25.16
N MET A 282 -31.27 -26.90 24.03
CA MET A 282 -30.73 -25.94 23.06
C MET A 282 -31.84 -25.13 22.37
N GLU A 283 -32.99 -25.75 22.10
CA GLU A 283 -34.17 -25.04 21.57
C GLU A 283 -34.69 -24.02 22.57
N ARG A 284 -34.79 -24.40 23.85
CA ARG A 284 -35.16 -23.51 24.94
C ARG A 284 -34.19 -22.34 25.08
N GLN A 285 -32.88 -22.60 25.09
CA GLN A 285 -31.87 -21.54 25.18
C GLN A 285 -31.92 -20.59 23.98
N ARG A 286 -32.16 -21.12 22.77
CA ARG A 286 -32.30 -20.32 21.55
C ARG A 286 -33.56 -19.45 21.57
N ALA A 287 -34.70 -20.00 22.00
CA ALA A 287 -35.95 -19.25 22.15
C ALA A 287 -35.81 -18.13 23.20
N VAL A 288 -35.16 -18.41 24.34
CA VAL A 288 -34.86 -17.40 25.38
C VAL A 288 -33.93 -16.31 24.85
N TYR A 289 -32.88 -16.67 24.12
CA TYR A 289 -31.97 -15.70 23.51
C TYR A 289 -32.67 -14.81 22.48
N HIS A 290 -33.53 -15.38 21.62
CA HIS A 290 -34.32 -14.61 20.66
C HIS A 290 -35.33 -13.68 21.33
N LEU A 291 -35.96 -14.11 22.42
CA LEU A 291 -36.84 -13.25 23.23
C LEU A 291 -36.05 -12.09 23.85
N ALA A 292 -34.94 -12.39 24.51
CA ALA A 292 -34.10 -11.41 25.20
C ALA A 292 -33.57 -10.34 24.23
N THR A 293 -33.03 -10.76 23.08
CA THR A 293 -32.53 -9.84 22.05
C THR A 293 -33.60 -8.90 21.51
N ARG A 294 -34.82 -9.42 21.24
CA ARG A 294 -35.93 -8.58 20.77
C ARG A 294 -36.48 -7.64 21.85
N LEU A 295 -36.51 -8.07 23.11
CA LEU A 295 -36.89 -7.20 24.22
C LEU A 295 -35.88 -6.06 24.43
N VAL A 296 -34.58 -6.35 24.34
CA VAL A 296 -33.52 -5.33 24.43
C VAL A 296 -33.60 -4.36 23.25
N GLN A 297 -33.86 -4.86 22.03
CA GLN A 297 -34.08 -4.01 20.85
C GLN A 297 -35.32 -3.13 21.01
N ALA A 298 -36.43 -3.68 21.49
CA ALA A 298 -37.65 -2.92 21.74
C ALA A 298 -37.46 -1.87 22.84
N ALA A 299 -36.69 -2.16 23.89
CA ALA A 299 -36.39 -1.21 24.96
C ALA A 299 -35.48 -0.05 24.51
N ARG A 300 -34.48 -0.34 23.66
CA ARG A 300 -33.53 0.68 23.18
C ARG A 300 -34.07 1.55 22.05
N ASN A 301 -34.92 1.00 21.18
CA ASN A 301 -35.33 1.66 19.93
C ASN A 301 -36.85 1.95 19.84
N SER A 302 -37.63 1.79 20.91
CA SER A 302 -39.08 2.06 20.86
C SER A 302 -39.40 3.55 20.78
N GLN A 303 -39.89 3.98 19.62
CA GLN A 303 -40.75 5.16 19.46
C GLN A 303 -42.24 4.76 19.35
N LEU A 304 -42.58 3.53 19.74
CA LEU A 304 -43.92 2.96 19.62
C LEU A 304 -44.87 3.54 20.67
N ASP A 305 -46.11 3.82 20.27
CA ASP A 305 -47.18 4.20 21.18
C ASP A 305 -47.51 3.06 22.19
N PRO A 306 -48.09 3.38 23.35
CA PRO A 306 -48.33 2.39 24.42
C PRO A 306 -49.18 1.19 23.98
N ASP A 307 -50.13 1.40 23.07
CA ASP A 307 -51.05 0.36 22.59
C ASP A 307 -50.37 -0.56 21.55
N SER A 308 -49.58 0.02 20.64
CA SER A 308 -48.74 -0.73 19.70
C SER A 308 -47.66 -1.53 20.42
N LEU A 309 -47.03 -0.97 21.46
CA LEU A 309 -46.03 -1.67 22.27
C LEU A 309 -46.66 -2.88 23.00
N ARG A 310 -47.86 -2.70 23.58
CA ARG A 310 -48.59 -3.78 24.24
C ARG A 310 -48.94 -4.91 23.25
N THR A 311 -49.35 -4.54 22.04
CA THR A 311 -49.66 -5.49 20.96
C THR A 311 -48.41 -6.23 20.50
N TYR A 312 -47.28 -5.52 20.33
CA TYR A 312 -45.99 -6.10 19.98
C TYR A 312 -45.49 -7.10 21.04
N LEU A 313 -45.51 -6.71 22.32
CA LEU A 313 -45.10 -7.56 23.43
C LEU A 313 -46.02 -8.80 23.57
N SER A 314 -47.33 -8.64 23.35
CA SER A 314 -48.26 -9.77 23.32
C SER A 314 -47.95 -10.74 22.19
N ASN A 315 -47.60 -10.24 20.99
CA ASN A 315 -47.22 -11.07 19.86
C ASN A 315 -45.86 -11.76 20.07
N LEU A 316 -44.93 -11.07 20.74
CA LEU A 316 -43.63 -11.63 21.10
C LEU A 316 -43.77 -12.75 22.13
N LYS A 317 -44.64 -12.58 23.13
CA LYS A 317 -45.02 -13.63 24.10
C LYS A 317 -45.62 -14.86 23.41
N LYS A 318 -46.59 -14.66 22.50
CA LYS A 318 -47.19 -15.75 21.72
C LYS A 318 -46.16 -16.50 20.86
N LYS A 319 -45.19 -15.80 20.27
CA LYS A 319 -44.10 -16.43 19.52
C LYS A 319 -43.18 -17.25 20.42
N TYR A 320 -42.82 -16.74 21.59
CA TYR A 320 -42.03 -17.49 22.56
C TYR A 320 -42.75 -18.75 23.06
N GLU A 321 -44.06 -18.67 23.35
CA GLU A 321 -44.88 -19.81 23.76
C GLU A 321 -45.06 -20.85 22.64
N ALA A 322 -45.05 -20.42 21.37
CA ALA A 322 -45.09 -21.32 20.21
C ALA A 322 -43.74 -22.02 19.96
N ASP A 323 -42.63 -21.33 20.22
CA ASP A 323 -41.27 -21.86 20.08
C ASP A 323 -40.83 -22.71 21.28
N PHE A 324 -41.60 -22.68 22.40
CA PHE A 324 -41.35 -23.51 23.57
C PHE A 324 -42.00 -24.90 23.39
N PRO A 325 -41.23 -26.00 23.38
CA PRO A 325 -41.82 -27.33 23.27
C PRO A 325 -42.70 -27.61 24.50
N ARG A 326 -43.92 -28.11 24.28
CA ARG A 326 -44.85 -28.59 25.32
C ARG A 326 -44.22 -29.77 26.09
N SER A 327 -43.36 -29.51 27.07
CA SER A 327 -42.74 -30.54 27.91
C SER A 327 -43.10 -30.44 29.39
N GLU A 328 -44.25 -29.86 29.72
CA GLU A 328 -44.78 -29.81 31.11
C GLU A 328 -46.29 -30.07 31.15
N GLN A 329 -46.74 -31.21 30.63
CA GLN A 329 -48.05 -31.79 30.96
C GLN A 329 -47.92 -33.29 31.23
N VAL A 330 -47.01 -33.71 32.11
CA VAL A 330 -47.10 -35.00 32.82
C VAL A 330 -46.40 -34.85 34.18
N SER A 331 -47.19 -34.63 35.24
CA SER A 331 -46.97 -35.02 36.65
C SER A 331 -47.83 -34.13 37.56
N GLY A 332 -49.13 -34.44 37.58
CA GLY A 332 -50.11 -33.75 38.43
C GLY A 332 -51.38 -34.55 38.63
N GLU A 333 -51.29 -35.88 38.62
CA GLU A 333 -52.30 -36.85 39.06
C GLU A 333 -51.47 -37.96 39.73
N THR A 334 -51.25 -38.00 41.04
CA THR A 334 -52.00 -38.66 42.13
C THR A 334 -51.06 -38.50 43.35
N GLU A 335 -51.49 -38.12 44.55
CA GLU A 335 -52.08 -38.95 45.61
C GLU A 335 -52.56 -38.03 46.77
N GLU A 336 -53.43 -38.61 47.59
CA GLU A 336 -54.26 -38.09 48.70
C GLU A 336 -53.65 -37.09 49.69
#